data_AF-A0A1B8NUX2-F1
#
_entry.id   AF-A0A1B8NUX2-F1
#
_cell.length_a   1.000
_cell.length_b   1.000
_cell.length_c   1.000
_cell.angle_alpha   90.00
_cell.angle_beta   90.00
_cell.angle_gamma   90.00
#
_symmetry.space_group_name_H-M   'P 1'
#
loop_
_entity.id
_entity.type
_entity.pdbx_description
1 polymer ?
#
loop_
_entity_poly.entity_id
_entity_poly.type
_entity_poly.pdbx_seq_one_letter_code
_entity_poly.pdbx_strand_id
1 'polypeptide(L)'
;MVLQQLDYLGFIDRYHERIGMFHVKDAEFTPSARSGVYGGYQGWVDRPGRFRSLGDGQVDFKGIFSRLTQYGYDGWAVLEWECCLKDAAQGAAEGAPFIAQHLIQRADKAFDDFADTGSDPGRNRRLLGLGDPS
;
A
#
# COMPACT_ATOMS: atom_id res chain seq x y z
N MET A 1 -11.85 -0.78 3.69
CA MET A 1 -12.03 0.67 3.95
C MET A 1 -12.56 1.47 2.75
N VAL A 2 -12.31 1.05 1.50
CA VAL A 2 -12.95 1.64 0.28
C VAL A 2 -14.47 1.77 0.40
N LEU A 3 -15.16 0.72 0.85
CA LEU A 3 -16.63 0.75 0.99
C LEU A 3 -17.15 1.72 2.07
N GLN A 4 -16.29 2.13 3.00
CA GLN A 4 -16.61 3.13 4.02
C GLN A 4 -16.14 4.54 3.63
N GLN A 5 -15.49 4.68 2.47
CA GLN A 5 -14.89 5.95 2.00
C GLN A 5 -13.91 6.55 3.03
N LEU A 6 -13.18 5.69 3.75
CA LEU A 6 -12.17 6.10 4.72
C LEU A 6 -10.81 6.29 4.04
N ASP A 7 -10.06 7.29 4.49
CA ASP A 7 -8.63 7.41 4.24
C ASP A 7 -7.86 6.32 5.02
N TYR A 8 -7.71 5.17 4.39
CA TYR A 8 -7.02 4.02 4.98
C TYR A 8 -5.50 4.16 4.99
N LEU A 9 -4.96 5.07 4.18
CA LEU A 9 -3.53 5.38 4.19
C LEU A 9 -3.20 6.24 5.40
N GLY A 10 -3.96 7.32 5.62
CA GLY A 10 -3.86 8.13 6.84
C GLY A 10 -4.23 7.35 8.11
N PHE A 11 -5.08 6.33 8.02
CA PHE A 11 -5.32 5.40 9.12
C PHE A 11 -4.03 4.68 9.54
N ILE A 12 -3.26 4.16 8.59
CA ILE A 12 -1.97 3.52 8.89
C ILE A 12 -1.03 4.54 9.51
N ASP A 13 -0.91 5.73 8.91
CA ASP A 13 -0.04 6.79 9.42
C ASP A 13 -0.36 7.11 10.89
N ARG A 14 -1.66 7.17 11.24
CA ARG A 14 -2.13 7.50 12.59
C ARG A 14 -2.03 6.37 13.61
N TYR A 15 -2.20 5.12 13.19
CA TYR A 15 -2.39 3.99 14.11
C TYR A 15 -1.38 2.86 13.95
N HIS A 16 -0.30 3.03 13.17
CA HIS A 16 0.68 1.98 12.87
C HIS A 16 1.19 1.22 14.10
N GLU A 17 1.44 1.89 15.23
CA GLU A 17 1.88 1.26 16.49
C GLU A 17 0.89 0.22 17.06
N ARG A 18 -0.38 0.29 16.66
CA ARG A 18 -1.46 -0.59 17.13
C ARG A 18 -1.90 -1.62 16.08
N ILE A 19 -1.32 -1.61 14.88
CA ILE A 19 -1.66 -2.57 13.83
C ILE A 19 -0.95 -3.89 14.15
N GLY A 20 -1.70 -4.85 14.70
CA GLY A 20 -1.19 -6.19 15.00
C GLY A 20 -1.34 -7.20 13.85
N MET A 21 -2.26 -6.95 12.91
CA MET A 21 -2.59 -7.90 11.84
C MET A 21 -2.96 -7.18 10.55
N PHE A 22 -2.60 -7.77 9.41
CA PHE A 22 -2.91 -7.23 8.09
C PHE A 22 -3.59 -8.29 7.21
N HIS A 23 -4.86 -8.06 6.89
CA HIS A 23 -5.58 -8.84 5.90
C HIS A 23 -5.58 -8.09 4.57
N VAL A 24 -5.14 -8.77 3.52
CA VAL A 24 -5.14 -8.25 2.15
C VAL A 24 -6.49 -8.61 1.54
N LYS A 25 -7.35 -7.60 1.42
CA LYS A 25 -8.69 -7.69 0.84
C LYS A 25 -8.92 -6.54 -0.13
N ASP A 26 -9.49 -6.85 -1.30
CA ASP A 26 -9.82 -5.85 -2.30
C ASP A 26 -11.33 -5.57 -2.35
N ALA A 27 -11.66 -4.36 -2.76
CA ALA A 27 -13.03 -3.91 -2.91
C ALA A 27 -13.10 -2.78 -3.93
N GLU A 28 -14.27 -2.62 -4.53
CA GLU A 28 -14.59 -1.49 -5.39
C GLU A 28 -15.88 -0.84 -4.95
N PHE A 29 -16.00 0.46 -5.22
CA PHE A 29 -17.24 1.19 -5.12
C PHE A 29 -17.52 1.92 -6.45
N THR A 30 -18.60 1.54 -7.12
CA THR A 30 -19.11 2.21 -8.32
C THR A 30 -20.43 2.89 -7.97
N PRO A 31 -20.51 4.23 -7.99
CA PRO A 31 -21.74 4.95 -7.68
C PRO A 31 -22.93 4.46 -8.51
N SER A 32 -24.09 4.34 -7.87
CA SER A 32 -25.35 3.93 -8.50
C SER A 32 -26.44 4.95 -8.21
N ALA A 33 -27.33 5.16 -9.17
CA ALA A 33 -28.50 6.01 -9.01
C ALA A 33 -29.55 5.39 -8.04
N ARG A 34 -29.46 4.08 -7.77
CA ARG A 34 -30.50 3.33 -7.03
C ARG A 34 -30.10 3.01 -5.59
N SER A 35 -28.81 2.82 -5.33
CA SER A 35 -28.30 2.36 -4.03
C SER A 35 -26.95 3.00 -3.74
N GLY A 36 -26.70 3.26 -2.45
CA GLY A 36 -25.40 3.73 -1.96
C GLY A 36 -24.57 2.60 -1.36
N VAL A 37 -23.63 2.95 -0.48
CA VAL A 37 -22.71 2.01 0.21
C VAL A 37 -23.42 0.87 0.95
N TYR A 38 -24.66 1.05 1.39
CA TYR A 38 -25.45 0.01 2.07
C TYR A 38 -26.11 -1.01 1.11
N GLY A 39 -25.96 -0.84 -0.20
CA GLY A 39 -26.35 -1.83 -1.22
C GLY A 39 -27.85 -2.01 -1.46
N GLY A 40 -28.73 -1.48 -0.60
CA GLY A 40 -30.18 -1.50 -0.81
C GLY A 40 -30.78 -2.91 -0.90
N TYR A 41 -30.26 -3.87 -0.12
CA TYR A 41 -30.66 -5.29 -0.10
C TYR A 41 -30.49 -6.04 -1.43
N GLN A 42 -29.71 -5.51 -2.36
CA GLN A 42 -29.44 -6.16 -3.64
C GLN A 42 -28.52 -7.38 -3.49
N GLY A 43 -28.52 -8.25 -4.49
CA GLY A 43 -27.52 -9.32 -4.62
C GLY A 43 -26.11 -8.75 -4.78
N TRP A 44 -25.07 -9.50 -4.39
CA TRP A 44 -23.69 -8.99 -4.34
C TRP A 44 -23.16 -8.45 -5.67
N VAL A 45 -23.61 -9.01 -6.80
CA VAL A 45 -23.18 -8.58 -8.15
C VAL A 45 -23.72 -7.19 -8.50
N ASP A 46 -24.93 -6.87 -8.04
CA ASP A 46 -25.65 -5.64 -8.38
C ASP A 46 -25.34 -4.49 -7.42
N ARG A 47 -24.63 -4.77 -6.32
CA ARG A 47 -24.30 -3.75 -5.32
C ARG A 47 -23.32 -2.72 -5.90
N PRO A 48 -23.45 -1.44 -5.52
CA PRO A 48 -22.46 -0.41 -5.80
C PRO A 48 -21.10 -0.74 -5.19
N GLY A 49 -21.12 -1.27 -3.97
CA GLY A 49 -19.94 -1.72 -3.24
C GLY A 49 -19.77 -3.24 -3.32
N ARG A 50 -18.63 -3.71 -3.83
CA ARG A 50 -18.37 -5.14 -4.06
C ARG A 50 -16.99 -5.53 -3.54
N PHE A 51 -16.90 -6.72 -2.95
CA PHE A 51 -15.60 -7.36 -2.70
C PHE A 51 -15.06 -7.99 -3.98
N ARG A 52 -13.76 -7.84 -4.17
CA ARG A 52 -13.06 -8.20 -5.39
C ARG A 52 -11.88 -9.10 -5.07
N SER A 53 -11.49 -9.92 -6.05
CA SER A 53 -10.17 -10.57 -6.00
C SER A 53 -9.08 -9.50 -6.06
N LEU A 54 -7.92 -9.78 -5.47
CA LEU A 54 -6.84 -8.81 -5.39
C LEU A 54 -6.41 -8.33 -6.77
N GLY A 55 -6.39 -7.00 -6.96
CA GLY A 55 -6.02 -6.35 -8.21
C GLY A 55 -7.19 -6.04 -9.14
N ASP A 56 -8.39 -6.58 -8.87
CA ASP A 56 -9.60 -6.28 -9.63
C ASP A 56 -10.46 -5.16 -8.99
N GLY A 57 -10.05 -4.63 -7.84
CA GLY A 57 -10.75 -3.55 -7.14
C GLY A 57 -10.01 -2.23 -7.19
N GLN A 58 -10.20 -1.42 -6.16
CA GLN A 58 -9.77 -0.02 -6.09
C GLN A 58 -8.85 0.26 -4.91
N VAL A 59 -8.44 -0.76 -4.15
CA VAL A 59 -7.50 -0.59 -3.03
C VAL A 59 -6.10 -0.25 -3.53
N ASP A 60 -5.49 0.81 -3.00
CA ASP A 60 -4.11 1.17 -3.26
C ASP A 60 -3.15 0.29 -2.43
N PHE A 61 -2.87 -0.91 -2.95
CA PHE A 61 -1.94 -1.83 -2.30
C PHE A 61 -0.52 -1.27 -2.26
N LYS A 62 -0.06 -0.57 -3.30
CA LYS A 62 1.28 0.02 -3.29
C LYS A 62 1.43 0.99 -2.14
N GLY A 63 0.47 1.91 -1.96
CA GLY A 63 0.46 2.86 -0.85
C GLY A 63 0.40 2.20 0.53
N ILE A 64 -0.37 1.11 0.67
CA ILE A 64 -0.47 0.35 1.93
C ILE A 64 0.86 -0.35 2.26
N PHE A 65 1.40 -1.14 1.33
CA PHE A 65 2.65 -1.87 1.56
C PHE A 65 3.82 -0.90 1.79
N SER A 66 3.88 0.22 1.07
CA SER A 66 4.87 1.27 1.34
C SER A 66 4.79 1.81 2.76
N ARG A 67 3.60 2.10 3.29
CA ARG A 67 3.43 2.61 4.66
C ARG A 67 3.73 1.56 5.72
N LEU A 68 3.25 0.33 5.54
CA LEU A 68 3.56 -0.78 6.45
C LEU A 68 5.07 -1.02 6.51
N THR A 69 5.75 -1.02 5.35
CA THR A 69 7.20 -1.09 5.27
C THR A 69 7.87 0.15 5.86
N GLN A 70 7.34 1.36 5.69
CA GLN A 70 7.89 2.58 6.30
C GLN A 70 7.86 2.49 7.83
N TYR A 71 6.74 2.09 8.41
CA TYR A 71 6.55 2.01 9.86
C TYR A 71 7.09 0.74 10.50
N GLY A 72 7.52 -0.24 9.71
CA GLY A 72 8.22 -1.43 10.22
C GLY A 72 7.31 -2.51 10.74
N TYR A 73 6.12 -2.62 10.15
CA TYR A 73 5.28 -3.78 10.36
C TYR A 73 5.98 -5.05 9.89
N ASP A 74 6.10 -6.03 10.77
CA ASP A 74 6.81 -7.30 10.59
C ASP A 74 5.88 -8.53 10.63
N GLY A 75 4.56 -8.30 10.70
CA GLY A 75 3.56 -9.35 10.68
C GLY A 75 3.20 -9.87 9.28
N TRP A 76 2.24 -10.77 9.22
CA TRP A 76 1.84 -11.44 7.99
C TRP A 76 0.87 -10.61 7.15
N ALA A 77 1.09 -10.59 5.83
CA ALA A 77 0.08 -10.19 4.85
C ALA A 77 -0.82 -11.39 4.53
N VAL A 78 -1.95 -11.50 5.22
CA VAL A 78 -2.86 -12.64 5.11
C VAL A 78 -3.87 -12.40 3.98
N LEU A 79 -3.90 -13.29 2.99
CA LEU A 79 -4.93 -13.23 1.94
C LEU A 79 -6.31 -13.53 2.55
N GLU A 80 -7.24 -12.58 2.44
CA GLU A 80 -8.66 -12.80 2.72
C GLU A 80 -9.42 -12.67 1.39
N TRP A 81 -9.88 -13.80 0.85
CA TRP A 81 -10.49 -13.83 -0.47
C TRP A 81 -12.02 -13.83 -0.40
N GLU A 82 -12.64 -12.85 -1.07
CA GLU A 82 -14.07 -12.83 -1.39
C GLU A 82 -14.26 -12.10 -2.74
N CYS A 83 -14.99 -12.71 -3.68
CA CYS A 83 -15.32 -12.07 -4.95
C CYS A 83 -16.67 -12.53 -5.45
N CYS A 84 -17.52 -11.61 -5.89
CA CYS A 84 -18.84 -11.95 -6.44
C CYS A 84 -18.80 -12.40 -7.91
N LEU A 85 -17.63 -12.34 -8.57
CA LEU A 85 -17.49 -12.65 -10.01
C LEU A 85 -16.46 -13.74 -10.31
N LYS A 86 -15.38 -13.83 -9.52
CA LYS A 86 -14.26 -14.76 -9.78
C LYS A 86 -14.42 -16.03 -8.96
N ASP A 87 -13.95 -17.17 -9.48
CA ASP A 87 -13.88 -18.43 -8.75
C ASP A 87 -12.85 -18.39 -7.62
N ALA A 88 -13.10 -19.16 -6.55
CA ALA A 88 -12.26 -19.19 -5.36
C ALA A 88 -10.87 -19.79 -5.61
N ALA A 89 -10.78 -20.87 -6.40
CA ALA A 89 -9.50 -21.51 -6.69
C ALA A 89 -8.63 -20.61 -7.59
N GLN A 90 -9.25 -19.96 -8.58
CA GLN A 90 -8.57 -18.95 -9.40
C GLN A 90 -8.08 -17.79 -8.53
N GLY A 91 -8.94 -17.26 -7.66
CA GLY A 91 -8.60 -16.17 -6.76
C GLY A 91 -7.46 -16.49 -5.80
N ALA A 92 -7.43 -17.70 -5.25
CA ALA A 92 -6.34 -18.17 -4.40
C ALA A 92 -5.02 -18.31 -5.18
N ALA A 93 -5.08 -18.86 -6.40
CA ALA A 93 -3.90 -19.04 -7.25
C ALA A 93 -3.26 -17.70 -7.67
N GLU A 94 -4.07 -16.67 -7.90
CA GLU A 94 -3.61 -15.33 -8.28
C GLU A 94 -3.21 -14.47 -7.06
N GLY A 95 -3.85 -14.67 -5.91
CA GLY A 95 -3.70 -13.82 -4.73
C GLY A 95 -2.31 -13.89 -4.09
N ALA A 96 -1.74 -15.10 -3.95
CA ALA A 96 -0.41 -15.24 -3.33
C ALA A 96 0.72 -14.58 -4.15
N PRO A 97 0.83 -14.80 -5.49
CA PRO A 97 1.75 -14.05 -6.33
C PRO A 97 1.52 -12.54 -6.28
N PHE A 98 0.25 -12.10 -6.24
CA PHE A 98 -0.10 -10.69 -6.14
C PHE A 98 0.42 -10.04 -4.84
N ILE A 99 0.35 -10.74 -3.71
CA ILE A 99 0.89 -10.23 -2.44
C ILE A 99 2.42 -10.20 -2.51
N ALA A 100 3.05 -11.25 -3.03
CA ALA A 100 4.50 -11.35 -3.12
C ALA A 100 5.14 -10.19 -3.90
N GLN A 101 4.53 -9.77 -5.03
CA GLN A 101 5.03 -8.62 -5.81
C GLN A 101 4.93 -7.26 -5.09
N HIS A 102 4.14 -7.15 -4.03
CA HIS A 102 4.00 -5.92 -3.24
C HIS A 102 4.89 -5.90 -1.99
N LEU A 103 5.46 -7.03 -1.60
CA LEU A 103 6.39 -7.07 -0.48
C LEU A 103 7.65 -6.28 -0.81
N ILE A 104 8.05 -5.41 0.11
CA ILE A 104 9.22 -4.55 -0.04
C ILE A 104 10.31 -5.03 0.91
N GLN A 105 11.45 -5.39 0.35
CA GLN A 105 12.67 -5.57 1.14
C GLN A 105 13.20 -4.18 1.52
N ARG A 106 13.30 -3.91 2.82
CA ARG A 106 13.86 -2.64 3.33
C ARG A 106 15.31 -2.50 2.89
N ALA A 107 15.71 -1.26 2.57
CA ALA A 107 17.11 -0.96 2.31
C ALA A 107 17.92 -1.03 3.61
N ASP A 108 19.09 -1.67 3.58
CA ASP A 108 19.97 -1.80 4.74
C ASP A 108 20.65 -0.48 5.15
N LYS A 109 20.62 0.52 4.26
CA LYS A 109 21.24 1.83 4.47
C LYS A 109 20.19 2.92 4.38
N ALA A 110 20.27 3.90 5.27
CA ALA A 110 19.51 5.12 5.14
C ALA A 110 19.88 5.82 3.82
N PHE A 111 18.89 6.32 3.10
CA PHE A 111 19.13 7.05 1.85
C PHE A 111 19.98 8.31 2.08
N ASP A 112 19.85 8.92 3.27
CA ASP A 112 20.59 10.14 3.65
C ASP A 112 22.10 9.90 3.83
N ASP A 113 22.55 8.68 4.12
CA ASP A 113 23.98 8.34 4.25
C ASP A 113 24.73 8.49 2.91
N PHE A 114 24.02 8.48 1.78
CA PHE A 114 24.64 8.75 0.48
C PHE A 114 24.94 10.25 0.28
N ALA A 115 24.08 11.12 0.79
CA ALA A 115 24.26 12.57 0.74
C ALA A 115 25.30 13.06 1.76
N ASP A 116 25.52 12.31 2.83
CA ASP A 116 26.57 12.56 3.83
C ASP A 116 27.93 11.94 3.46
N THR A 117 28.19 11.75 2.16
CA THR A 117 29.56 11.53 1.69
C THR A 117 30.37 12.78 2.01
N GLY A 118 31.01 12.74 3.19
CA GLY A 118 31.59 13.86 3.94
C GLY A 118 31.94 15.05 3.07
N SER A 119 31.33 16.19 3.39
CA SER A 119 31.65 17.47 2.78
C SER A 119 33.14 17.77 2.97
N ASP A 120 33.99 17.35 2.03
CA ASP A 120 35.39 17.73 1.96
C ASP A 120 35.40 19.20 1.53
N PRO A 121 35.70 20.15 2.45
CA PRO A 121 35.66 21.56 2.13
C PRO A 121 36.65 21.90 1.01
N GLY A 122 37.76 21.16 0.88
CA GLY A 122 38.72 21.31 -0.21
C GLY A 122 38.16 20.83 -1.55
N ARG A 123 37.45 19.69 -1.58
CA ARG A 123 36.77 19.21 -2.80
C ARG A 123 35.66 20.18 -3.22
N ASN A 124 34.89 20.69 -2.27
CA ASN A 124 33.81 21.64 -2.53
C ASN A 124 34.35 22.99 -3.02
N ARG A 125 35.45 23.49 -2.45
CA ARG A 125 36.10 24.73 -2.91
C ARG A 125 36.67 24.61 -4.32
N ARG A 126 37.30 23.47 -4.65
CA ARG A 126 37.76 23.18 -6.03
C ARG A 126 36.61 23.10 -7.04
N LEU A 127 35.50 22.46 -6.68
CA LEU A 127 34.30 22.42 -7.52
C LEU A 127 33.67 23.82 -7.73
N LEU A 128 33.78 24.69 -6.71
CA LEU A 128 33.28 26.06 -6.74
C LEU A 128 34.28 27.08 -7.33
N GLY A 129 35.45 26.65 -7.80
CA GLY A 129 36.48 27.54 -8.38
C GLY A 129 37.16 28.46 -7.38
N LEU A 130 37.06 28.16 -6.08
CA LEU A 130 37.69 28.92 -5.00
C LEU A 130 39.04 28.28 -4.69
N GLY A 131 40.14 28.93 -5.06
CA GLY A 131 41.50 28.45 -4.76
C GLY A 131 41.74 28.23 -3.25
N ASP A 132 42.68 27.33 -2.94
CA ASP A 132 43.07 27.04 -1.55
C ASP A 132 43.72 28.27 -0.90
N PRO A 133 43.42 28.57 0.38
CA PRO A 133 43.98 29.73 1.05
C PRO A 133 45.48 29.55 1.28
N SER A 134 46.24 30.59 0.92
CA SER A 134 47.69 30.75 1.15
C SER A 134 48.06 30.79 2.61
#